data_AF-U5E647-F1
#
_entry.id   AF-U5E647-F1
#
_cell.length_a   1.000
_cell.length_b   1.000
_cell.length_c   1.000
_cell.angle_alpha   90.00
_cell.angle_beta   90.00
_cell.angle_gamma   90.00
#
_symmetry.space_group_name_H-M   'P 1'
#
loop_
_entity.id
_entity.type
_entity.pdbx_description
1 polymer ?
#
loop_
_entity_poly.entity_id
_entity_poly.type
_entity_poly.pdbx_seq_one_letter_code
_entity_poly.pdbx_strand_id
1 'polypeptide(L)'
;MHTPELLILDEPTSGLDPLVQQTFLDLVAEAADNGQTVFMSSHIMDEVEAVADRVGILRDGALVALDTVADLRAAAIRHIEIAFAHPVTIEEFRSVPGLVDPQLDATGSILRAGLTGSPDAVVKAAARHTVSSLTTSEPHLDEIFHSHYAAAEAAPQPAA
;
A
#
# COMPACT_ATOMS: atom_id res chain seq x y z
N MET A 1 -9.16 -36.40 -2.98
CA MET A 1 -9.11 -34.94 -2.86
C MET A 1 -10.25 -34.37 -3.67
N HIS A 2 -11.05 -33.49 -3.08
CA HIS A 2 -12.13 -32.81 -3.79
C HIS A 2 -11.55 -31.59 -4.51
N THR A 3 -12.02 -31.33 -5.74
CA THR A 3 -11.61 -30.18 -6.56
C THR A 3 -12.84 -29.31 -6.82
N PRO A 4 -13.32 -28.56 -5.81
CA PRO A 4 -14.48 -27.70 -5.97
C PRO A 4 -14.18 -26.56 -6.94
N GLU A 5 -15.17 -26.12 -7.69
CA GLU A 5 -15.06 -24.97 -8.59
C GLU A 5 -14.90 -23.64 -7.80
N LEU A 6 -15.37 -23.61 -6.54
CA LEU A 6 -15.31 -22.45 -5.65
C LEU A 6 -14.87 -22.85 -4.23
N LEU A 7 -13.86 -22.16 -3.70
CA LEU A 7 -13.44 -22.21 -2.31
C LEU A 7 -13.88 -20.92 -1.61
N ILE A 8 -14.54 -21.06 -0.45
CA ILE A 8 -14.89 -19.95 0.42
C ILE A 8 -14.14 -20.15 1.74
N LEU A 9 -13.27 -19.21 2.08
CA LEU A 9 -12.35 -19.29 3.21
C LEU A 9 -12.59 -18.10 4.14
N ASP A 10 -12.96 -18.36 5.38
CA ASP A 10 -13.16 -17.29 6.38
C ASP A 10 -11.96 -17.24 7.33
N GLU A 11 -11.14 -16.20 7.22
CA GLU A 11 -9.88 -16.02 7.95
C GLU A 11 -9.02 -17.29 8.07
N PRO A 12 -8.65 -17.92 6.95
CA PRO A 12 -8.14 -19.29 6.94
C PRO A 12 -6.75 -19.46 7.60
N THR A 13 -6.02 -18.36 7.74
CA THR A 13 -4.67 -18.28 8.31
C THR A 13 -4.68 -17.90 9.79
N SER A 14 -5.85 -17.59 10.34
CA SER A 14 -5.98 -17.14 11.73
C SER A 14 -5.50 -18.21 12.71
N GLY A 15 -4.51 -17.86 13.53
CA GLY A 15 -3.91 -18.77 14.51
C GLY A 15 -2.87 -19.74 13.95
N LEU A 16 -2.49 -19.64 12.67
CA LEU A 16 -1.32 -20.31 12.12
C LEU A 16 -0.04 -19.56 12.48
N ASP A 17 1.07 -20.28 12.58
CA ASP A 17 2.38 -19.64 12.65
C ASP A 17 2.79 -19.06 11.27
N PRO A 18 3.71 -18.10 11.21
CA PRO A 18 4.06 -17.41 9.95
C PRO A 18 4.54 -18.35 8.83
N LEU A 19 5.19 -19.47 9.16
CA LEU A 19 5.69 -20.42 8.15
C LEU A 19 4.54 -21.22 7.54
N VAL A 20 3.60 -21.67 8.38
CA VAL A 20 2.42 -22.42 7.93
C VAL A 20 1.45 -21.50 7.19
N GLN A 21 1.32 -20.24 7.61
CA GLN A 21 0.58 -19.21 6.89
C GLN A 21 1.10 -19.06 5.45
N GLN A 22 2.43 -18.91 5.26
CA GLN A 22 3.02 -18.84 3.93
C GLN A 22 2.69 -20.08 3.09
N THR A 23 2.81 -21.27 3.70
CA THR A 23 2.49 -22.53 3.02
C THR A 23 1.01 -22.58 2.61
N PHE A 24 0.12 -22.07 3.45
CA PHE A 24 -1.30 -22.00 3.15
C PHE A 24 -1.59 -21.08 1.97
N LEU A 25 -0.96 -19.90 1.94
CA LEU A 25 -1.09 -18.96 0.83
C LEU A 25 -0.57 -19.56 -0.48
N ASP A 26 0.53 -20.30 -0.45
CA ASP A 26 1.07 -21.00 -1.63
C ASP A 26 0.06 -22.03 -2.17
N LEU A 27 -0.65 -22.75 -1.29
CA LEU A 27 -1.70 -23.70 -1.68
C LEU A 27 -2.95 -23.00 -2.25
N VAL A 28 -3.30 -21.83 -1.73
CA VAL A 28 -4.38 -21.00 -2.28
C VAL A 28 -4.04 -20.55 -3.70
N ALA A 29 -2.82 -20.07 -3.92
CA ALA A 29 -2.33 -19.70 -5.23
C ALA A 29 -2.33 -20.90 -6.20
N GLU A 30 -1.87 -22.07 -5.75
CA GLU A 30 -1.92 -23.30 -6.55
C GLU A 30 -3.35 -23.70 -6.94
N ALA A 31 -4.32 -23.58 -6.03
CA ALA A 31 -5.72 -23.85 -6.32
C ALA A 31 -6.27 -22.89 -7.40
N ALA A 32 -5.93 -21.61 -7.32
CA ALA A 32 -6.30 -20.60 -8.31
C ALA A 32 -5.66 -20.90 -9.68
N ASP A 33 -4.37 -21.22 -9.71
CA ASP A 33 -3.63 -21.62 -10.93
C ASP A 33 -4.22 -22.87 -11.60
N ASN A 34 -4.78 -23.78 -10.80
CA ASN A 34 -5.51 -24.95 -11.27
C ASN A 34 -6.94 -24.64 -11.79
N GLY A 35 -7.33 -23.36 -11.83
CA GLY A 35 -8.60 -22.88 -12.38
C GLY A 35 -9.75 -22.84 -11.38
N GLN A 36 -9.48 -23.02 -10.08
CA GLN A 36 -10.51 -22.90 -9.04
C GLN A 36 -10.73 -21.42 -8.68
N THR A 37 -11.96 -21.04 -8.38
CA THR A 37 -12.22 -19.70 -7.83
C THR A 37 -11.99 -19.72 -6.33
N VAL A 38 -11.22 -18.78 -5.80
CA VAL A 38 -11.04 -18.62 -4.35
C VAL A 38 -11.65 -17.30 -3.90
N PHE A 39 -12.52 -17.37 -2.90
CA PHE A 39 -13.05 -16.23 -2.17
C PHE A 39 -12.60 -16.34 -0.72
N MET A 40 -11.75 -15.43 -0.26
CA MET A 40 -11.29 -15.43 1.13
C MET A 40 -11.51 -14.08 1.81
N SER A 41 -11.81 -14.12 3.09
CA SER A 41 -11.69 -12.97 3.99
C SER A 41 -10.33 -13.02 4.69
N SER A 42 -9.70 -11.87 4.82
CA SER A 42 -8.54 -11.67 5.68
C SER A 42 -8.52 -10.24 6.18
N HIS A 43 -8.06 -10.05 7.41
CA HIS A 43 -7.74 -8.74 7.98
C HIS A 43 -6.23 -8.46 7.93
N ILE A 44 -5.44 -9.39 7.40
CA ILE A 44 -3.98 -9.27 7.27
C ILE A 44 -3.69 -8.93 5.81
N MET A 45 -3.22 -7.72 5.58
CA MET A 45 -3.13 -7.20 4.23
C MET A 45 -1.99 -7.80 3.41
N ASP A 46 -0.90 -8.20 4.06
CA ASP A 46 0.20 -8.93 3.43
C ASP A 46 -0.28 -10.24 2.78
N GLU A 47 -1.30 -10.89 3.35
CA GLU A 47 -1.90 -12.09 2.75
C GLU A 47 -2.67 -11.75 1.50
N VAL A 48 -3.51 -10.71 1.57
CA VAL A 48 -4.32 -10.24 0.45
C VAL A 48 -3.40 -9.82 -0.70
N GLU A 49 -2.30 -9.12 -0.39
CA GLU A 49 -1.27 -8.77 -1.35
C GLU A 49 -0.62 -9.97 -2.03
N ALA A 50 -0.41 -11.05 -1.29
CA ALA A 50 0.32 -12.22 -1.77
C ALA A 50 -0.51 -13.07 -2.75
N VAL A 51 -1.83 -13.19 -2.56
CA VAL A 51 -2.65 -14.16 -3.30
C VAL A 51 -3.87 -13.58 -4.01
N ALA A 52 -4.31 -12.35 -3.72
CA ALA A 52 -5.54 -11.83 -4.30
C ALA A 52 -5.29 -11.10 -5.64
N ASP A 53 -6.10 -11.42 -6.65
CA ASP A 53 -6.17 -10.59 -7.87
C ASP A 53 -6.96 -9.30 -7.63
N ARG A 54 -8.00 -9.39 -6.81
CA ARG A 54 -8.98 -8.34 -6.53
C ARG A 54 -9.32 -8.29 -5.06
N VAL A 55 -9.52 -7.07 -4.56
CA VAL A 55 -9.81 -6.80 -3.15
C VAL A 55 -11.11 -6.04 -3.05
N GLY A 56 -12.00 -6.52 -2.18
CA GLY A 56 -13.21 -5.82 -1.76
C GLY A 56 -13.04 -5.30 -0.34
N ILE A 57 -13.24 -4.01 -0.13
CA ILE A 57 -13.22 -3.40 1.21
C ILE A 57 -14.66 -3.31 1.71
N LEU A 58 -14.94 -3.99 2.82
CA LEU A 58 -16.25 -3.98 3.48
C LEU A 58 -16.23 -3.06 4.70
N ARG A 59 -17.21 -2.15 4.81
CA ARG A 59 -17.40 -1.26 5.96
C ARG A 59 -18.88 -1.12 6.28
N ASP A 60 -19.24 -1.20 7.56
CA ASP A 60 -20.63 -1.04 8.04
C ASP A 60 -21.64 -1.92 7.27
N GLY A 61 -21.22 -3.11 6.85
CA GLY A 61 -22.02 -4.06 6.07
C GLY A 61 -22.15 -3.73 4.57
N ALA A 62 -21.45 -2.71 4.07
CA ALA A 62 -21.46 -2.29 2.68
C ALA A 62 -20.08 -2.42 2.02
N LEU A 63 -20.06 -2.79 0.75
CA LEU A 63 -18.83 -2.81 -0.06
C LEU A 63 -18.50 -1.38 -0.49
N VAL A 64 -17.43 -0.80 0.05
CA VAL A 64 -17.04 0.60 -0.19
C VAL A 64 -15.97 0.74 -1.28
N ALA A 65 -15.23 -0.33 -1.57
CA ALA A 65 -14.30 -0.39 -2.69
C ALA A 65 -14.22 -1.82 -3.24
N LEU A 66 -13.98 -1.94 -4.55
CA LEU A 66 -13.71 -3.20 -5.22
C LEU A 66 -12.81 -2.94 -6.41
N ASP A 67 -11.56 -3.35 -6.31
CA ASP A 67 -10.57 -3.07 -7.35
C ASP A 67 -9.50 -4.18 -7.43
N THR A 68 -8.64 -4.14 -8.44
CA THR A 68 -7.50 -5.06 -8.52
C THR A 68 -6.39 -4.65 -7.54
N VAL A 69 -5.61 -5.61 -7.04
CA VAL A 69 -4.42 -5.29 -6.22
C VAL A 69 -3.46 -4.36 -6.98
N ALA A 70 -3.32 -4.57 -8.29
CA ALA A 70 -2.48 -3.75 -9.15
C ALA A 70 -2.97 -2.30 -9.24
N ASP A 71 -4.26 -2.08 -9.42
CA ASP A 71 -4.85 -0.74 -9.53
C ASP A 71 -4.81 0.00 -8.19
N LEU A 72 -5.08 -0.69 -7.09
CA LEU A 72 -4.91 -0.15 -5.74
C LEU A 72 -3.46 0.32 -5.53
N ARG A 73 -2.47 -0.53 -5.83
CA ARG A 73 -1.04 -0.15 -5.76
C ARG A 73 -0.68 1.02 -6.67
N ALA A 74 -1.23 1.07 -7.87
CA ALA A 74 -0.94 2.14 -8.83
C ALA A 74 -1.53 3.50 -8.40
N ALA A 75 -2.67 3.49 -7.71
CA ALA A 75 -3.32 4.69 -7.18
C ALA A 75 -2.60 5.24 -5.94
N ALA A 76 -1.77 4.42 -5.29
CA ALA A 76 -1.20 4.73 -4.00
C ALA A 76 0.07 5.58 -4.10
N ILE A 77 0.23 6.48 -3.13
CA ILE A 77 1.35 7.43 -3.09
C ILE A 77 2.60 6.69 -2.62
N ARG A 78 3.66 6.65 -3.45
CA ARG A 78 4.95 6.09 -3.04
C ARG A 78 5.60 6.96 -1.98
N HIS A 79 6.32 6.36 -1.05
CA HIS A 79 7.08 7.12 -0.07
C HIS A 79 8.54 7.21 -0.53
N ILE A 80 9.10 8.41 -0.45
CA ILE A 80 10.52 8.65 -0.71
C ILE A 80 11.19 9.24 0.52
N GLU A 81 12.35 8.69 0.85
CA GLU A 81 13.26 9.21 1.86
C GLU A 81 14.60 9.55 1.20
N ILE A 82 15.08 10.77 1.41
CA ILE A 82 16.37 11.24 0.89
C ILE A 82 17.18 11.78 2.06
N ALA A 83 18.36 11.20 2.29
CA ALA A 83 19.32 11.75 3.22
C ALA A 83 20.36 12.60 2.48
N PHE A 84 20.73 13.71 3.11
CA PHE A 84 21.73 14.64 2.61
C PHE A 84 22.94 14.69 3.55
N ALA A 85 24.12 14.93 3.00
CA ALA A 85 25.34 15.08 3.78
C ALA A 85 25.38 16.38 4.60
N HIS A 86 24.59 17.38 4.21
CA HIS A 86 24.45 18.66 4.89
C HIS A 86 22.96 19.04 4.96
N PRO A 87 22.54 19.83 5.96
CA PRO A 87 21.16 20.29 6.08
C PRO A 87 20.69 21.06 4.84
N VAL A 88 19.46 20.80 4.42
CA VAL A 88 18.76 21.47 3.31
C VAL A 88 17.55 22.25 3.84
N THR A 89 16.95 23.09 3.00
CA THR A 89 15.75 23.87 3.37
C THR A 89 14.49 23.27 2.75
N ILE A 90 13.38 23.26 3.48
CA ILE A 90 12.13 22.63 3.02
C ILE A 90 11.51 23.40 1.84
N GLU A 91 11.76 24.69 1.77
CA GLU A 91 11.29 25.60 0.72
C GLU A 91 11.73 25.15 -0.67
N GLU A 92 12.92 24.53 -0.79
CA GLU A 92 13.44 24.00 -2.04
C GLU A 92 12.63 22.81 -2.58
N PHE A 93 11.96 22.08 -1.69
CA PHE A 93 11.24 20.85 -2.02
C PHE A 93 9.72 21.05 -2.09
N ARG A 94 9.17 22.07 -1.41
CA ARG A 94 7.72 22.38 -1.43
C ARG A 94 7.12 22.61 -2.81
N SER A 95 7.94 23.07 -3.76
CA SER A 95 7.50 23.40 -5.13
C SER A 95 7.89 22.34 -6.16
N VAL A 96 8.52 21.24 -5.74
CA VAL A 96 9.00 20.20 -6.65
C VAL A 96 7.80 19.37 -7.13
N PRO A 97 7.58 19.29 -8.46
CA PRO A 97 6.51 18.46 -9.01
C PRO A 97 6.64 17.00 -8.58
N GLY A 98 5.51 16.42 -8.16
CA GLY A 98 5.43 15.02 -7.75
C GLY A 98 5.64 14.78 -6.26
N LEU A 99 6.23 15.72 -5.50
CA LEU A 99 6.30 15.62 -4.04
C LEU A 99 4.95 15.95 -3.40
N VAL A 100 4.51 15.09 -2.49
CA VAL A 100 3.30 15.26 -1.68
C VAL A 100 3.73 15.37 -0.22
N ASP A 101 3.28 16.44 0.44
CA ASP A 101 3.59 16.75 1.84
C ASP A 101 5.06 16.52 2.25
N PRO A 102 6.03 17.22 1.63
CA PRO A 102 7.43 17.06 2.00
C PRO A 102 7.68 17.56 3.42
N GLN A 103 8.41 16.77 4.19
CA GLN A 103 8.82 17.05 5.57
C GLN A 103 10.31 16.82 5.74
N LEU A 104 10.97 17.69 6.50
CA LEU A 104 12.33 17.48 6.97
C LEU A 104 12.33 17.03 8.43
N ASP A 105 13.30 16.19 8.77
CA ASP A 105 13.61 15.91 10.17
C ASP A 105 14.16 17.16 10.89
N ALA A 106 14.31 17.06 12.22
CA ALA A 106 14.76 18.19 13.04
C ALA A 106 16.16 18.72 12.66
N THR A 107 16.99 17.90 12.01
CA THR A 107 18.33 18.30 11.57
C THR A 107 18.36 18.92 10.18
N GLY A 108 17.26 18.81 9.42
CA GLY A 108 17.19 19.23 8.02
C GLY A 108 17.97 18.32 7.07
N SER A 109 18.43 17.14 7.51
CA SER A 109 19.27 16.25 6.71
C SER A 109 18.50 15.08 6.10
N ILE A 110 17.27 14.81 6.55
CA ILE A 110 16.43 13.74 6.02
C ILE A 110 15.10 14.32 5.54
N LEU A 111 14.85 14.22 4.23
CA LEU A 111 13.59 14.56 3.59
C LEU A 111 12.71 13.31 3.48
N ARG A 112 11.47 13.40 3.95
CA ARG A 112 10.42 12.40 3.75
C ARG A 112 9.25 13.02 3.02
N ALA A 113 8.71 12.32 2.04
CA ALA A 113 7.57 12.81 1.28
C ALA A 113 6.83 11.66 0.59
N GLY A 114 5.58 11.92 0.24
CA GLY A 114 4.91 11.16 -0.80
C GLY A 114 5.43 11.53 -2.19
N LEU A 115 5.34 10.60 -3.13
CA LEU A 115 5.77 10.73 -4.51
C LEU A 115 4.67 10.25 -5.45
N THR A 116 4.20 11.15 -6.29
CA THR A 116 3.23 10.88 -7.37
C THR A 116 3.89 11.07 -8.73
N GLY A 117 3.56 10.21 -9.69
CA GLY A 117 4.14 10.27 -11.03
C GLY A 117 5.65 9.99 -11.05
N SER A 118 6.39 10.68 -11.93
CA SER A 118 7.82 10.41 -12.15
C SER A 118 8.72 11.02 -11.06
N PRO A 119 9.75 10.30 -10.56
CA PRO A 119 10.72 10.82 -9.59
C PRO A 119 11.71 11.85 -10.18
N ASP A 120 11.73 12.06 -11.50
CA ASP A 120 12.77 12.85 -12.19
C ASP A 120 12.95 14.26 -11.62
N ALA A 121 11.87 14.99 -11.37
CA ALA A 121 11.93 16.33 -10.81
C ALA A 121 12.50 16.34 -9.38
N VAL A 122 12.15 15.32 -8.58
CA VAL A 122 12.62 15.12 -7.21
C VAL A 122 14.12 14.81 -7.19
N VAL A 123 14.56 13.88 -8.05
CA VAL A 123 15.97 13.52 -8.17
C VAL A 123 16.79 14.74 -8.62
N LYS A 124 16.30 15.53 -9.58
CA LYS A 124 16.99 16.75 -10.04
C LYS A 124 17.07 17.83 -8.98
N ALA A 125 16.05 17.97 -8.13
CA ALA A 125 16.08 18.88 -6.99
C ALA A 125 17.09 18.41 -5.94
N ALA A 126 17.03 17.12 -5.56
CA ALA A 126 17.93 16.52 -4.59
C ALA A 126 19.41 16.55 -5.05
N ALA A 127 19.68 16.37 -6.34
CA ALA A 127 21.02 16.38 -6.91
C ALA A 127 21.73 17.76 -6.85
N ARG A 128 21.03 18.83 -6.47
CA ARG A 128 21.67 20.13 -6.15
C ARG A 128 22.45 20.07 -4.83
N HIS A 129 22.22 19.03 -4.04
CA HIS A 129 22.84 18.76 -2.75
C HIS A 129 23.60 17.43 -2.81
N THR A 130 24.47 17.21 -1.82
CA THR A 130 25.15 15.92 -1.68
C THR A 130 24.21 14.90 -1.05
N VAL A 131 23.59 14.05 -1.87
CA VAL A 131 22.74 12.95 -1.42
C VAL A 131 23.60 11.82 -0.85
N SER A 132 23.32 11.40 0.38
CA SER A 132 24.01 10.28 1.05
C SER A 132 23.22 8.97 0.97
N SER A 133 21.89 9.03 0.95
CA SER A 133 21.02 7.88 0.67
C SER A 133 19.72 8.32 -0.01
N LEU A 134 19.14 7.42 -0.79
CA LEU A 134 17.82 7.59 -1.40
C LEU A 134 17.10 6.24 -1.34
N THR A 135 15.96 6.22 -0.67
CA THR A 135 15.12 5.03 -0.50
C THR A 135 13.72 5.36 -1.01
N THR A 136 13.12 4.42 -1.73
CA THR A 136 11.72 4.51 -2.15
C THR A 136 11.01 3.24 -1.70
N SER A 137 9.88 3.39 -1.03
CA SER A 137 9.00 2.29 -0.69
C SER A 137 7.68 2.43 -1.45
N GLU A 138 7.17 1.30 -1.91
CA GLU A 138 5.79 1.20 -2.35
C GLU A 138 4.89 1.25 -1.11
N PRO A 139 3.73 1.92 -1.21
CA PRO A 139 2.75 1.91 -0.13
C PRO A 139 2.16 0.50 -0.03
N HIS A 140 2.14 -0.04 1.17
CA HIS A 140 1.43 -1.28 1.46
C HIS A 140 -0.08 -1.05 1.34
N LEU A 141 -0.84 -2.08 1.02
CA LEU A 141 -2.30 -2.01 0.95
C LEU A 141 -2.91 -1.55 2.28
N ASP A 142 -2.22 -1.71 3.41
CA ASP A 142 -2.63 -1.16 4.71
C ASP A 142 -2.80 0.35 4.65
N GLU A 143 -1.86 1.07 4.04
CA GLU A 143 -1.93 2.53 3.88
C GLU A 143 -3.07 2.93 2.95
N ILE A 144 -3.29 2.15 1.89
CA ILE A 144 -4.38 2.35 0.92
C ILE A 144 -5.72 2.17 1.63
N PHE A 145 -5.86 1.10 2.41
CA PHE A 145 -7.03 0.80 3.23
C PHE A 145 -7.30 1.93 4.23
N HIS A 146 -6.28 2.38 4.95
CA HIS A 146 -6.40 3.52 5.87
C HIS A 146 -6.88 4.79 5.17
N SER A 147 -6.40 5.08 3.96
CA SER A 147 -6.86 6.25 3.20
C SER A 147 -8.34 6.17 2.82
N HIS A 148 -8.84 4.98 2.44
CA HIS A 148 -10.26 4.76 2.17
C HIS A 148 -11.13 4.84 3.43
N TYR A 149 -10.61 4.40 4.58
CA TYR A 149 -11.30 4.55 5.86
C TYR A 149 -11.38 6.01 6.31
N ALA A 150 -10.27 6.75 6.21
CA ALA A 150 -10.19 8.16 6.58
C ALA A 150 -11.03 9.06 5.66
N ALA A 151 -11.02 8.81 4.34
CA ALA A 151 -11.85 9.56 3.39
C ALA A 151 -13.36 9.37 3.63
N ALA A 152 -13.77 8.18 4.08
CA ALA A 152 -15.16 7.90 4.40
C ALA A 152 -15.60 8.44 5.77
N GLU A 153 -14.70 8.70 6.72
CA GLU A 153 -15.01 9.47 7.95
C GLU A 153 -15.30 10.95 7.68
N ALA A 154 -14.76 11.51 6.58
CA ALA A 154 -15.00 12.88 6.18
C ALA A 154 -16.36 13.09 5.46
N ALA A 155 -17.07 12.02 5.10
CA ALA A 155 -18.39 12.11 4.49
C ALA A 155 -19.46 12.40 5.56
N PRO A 156 -20.29 13.44 5.40
CA PRO A 156 -21.33 13.76 6.38
C PRO A 156 -22.31 12.60 6.49
N GLN A 157 -22.47 12.11 7.72
CA GLN A 157 -23.43 11.08 8.07
C GLN A 157 -24.84 11.57 7.69
N PRO A 158 -25.62 10.84 6.88
CA PRO A 158 -26.98 11.26 6.56
C PRO A 158 -27.79 11.23 7.86
N ALA A 159 -28.30 12.40 8.24
CA ALA A 159 -29.16 12.56 9.41
C ALA A 159 -30.39 11.64 9.25
N ALA A 160 -30.59 10.78 10.24
CA ALA A 160 -31.78 9.95 10.39
C ALA A 160 -33.02 10.80 10.74
#